data_AF-A0A7C9D6V0-F1
#
_entry.id   AF-A0A7C9D6V0-F1
#
_cell.length_a   1.000
_cell.length_b   1.000
_cell.length_c   1.000
_cell.angle_alpha   90.00
_cell.angle_beta   90.00
_cell.angle_gamma   90.00
#
_symmetry.space_group_name_H-M   'P 1'
#
loop_
_entity.id
_entity.type
_entity.pdbx_description
1 polymer ?
#
loop_
_entity_poly.entity_id
_entity_poly.type
_entity_poly.pdbx_seq_one_letter_code
_entity_poly.pdbx_strand_id
1 'polypeptide(L)'
;QIYFFTDLQRTSKMPMQKQQALLSRLCLILEHCTHLQMRRWPSIPMQHHFKIRSDMLWVGRFLVAHGKAHGGEIIAALFAVILSGLGLNQAATNFYSFEQGRIAAYRLFEMISRSSSTTNHDGISIPSVQGNIEFRNVYFSYLSRPEIPILSGFYLTVPAKKAVALVGRNGSGKSSIIPLMERFYDPTLGEVLLDGENIKNLQLEWLRSQIGLVTQEPALLSLSIKENIAYGRSAASD
;
A
#
# COMPACT_ATOMS: atom_id res chain seq x y z
N GLN A 1 -17.92 14.56 -8.91
CA GLN A 1 -16.55 14.44 -9.46
C GLN A 1 -15.97 13.12 -8.97
N ILE A 2 -15.83 12.14 -9.86
CA ILE A 2 -15.12 10.90 -9.61
C ILE A 2 -13.98 10.88 -10.62
N TYR A 3 -12.75 10.99 -10.12
CA TYR A 3 -11.54 10.89 -10.91
C TYR A 3 -11.21 9.41 -11.14
N PHE A 4 -11.17 9.01 -12.40
CA PHE A 4 -10.35 7.88 -12.85
C PHE A 4 -9.40 8.44 -13.90
N PHE A 5 -8.18 8.79 -13.49
CA PHE A 5 -7.08 9.02 -14.42
C PHE A 5 -5.77 8.75 -13.69
N THR A 6 -5.41 7.48 -13.61
CA THR A 6 -4.00 7.08 -13.61
C THR A 6 -3.88 5.78 -14.37
N ASP A 7 -3.18 5.90 -15.49
CA ASP A 7 -2.25 4.92 -16.08
C ASP A 7 -2.55 4.58 -17.55
N LEU A 8 -2.39 5.60 -18.40
CA LEU A 8 -2.45 5.49 -19.87
C LEU A 8 -1.04 5.48 -20.51
N GLN A 9 0.03 5.39 -19.72
CA GLN A 9 1.41 5.46 -20.22
C GLN A 9 2.09 4.09 -20.41
N ARG A 10 1.46 2.98 -20.02
CA ARG A 10 2.02 1.62 -20.21
C ARG A 10 1.39 0.80 -21.33
N THR A 11 0.77 1.45 -22.31
CA THR A 11 0.15 0.82 -23.48
C THR A 11 0.99 0.92 -24.75
N SER A 12 2.19 1.53 -24.73
CA SER A 12 3.03 1.68 -25.92
C SER A 12 3.76 0.40 -26.37
N LYS A 13 3.65 -0.71 -25.62
CA LYS A 13 4.29 -2.00 -25.94
C LYS A 13 3.35 -3.21 -25.87
N MET A 14 2.04 -3.04 -26.14
CA MET A 14 1.13 -4.19 -26.33
C MET A 14 0.77 -4.36 -27.81
N PRO A 15 0.70 -5.60 -28.33
CA PRO A 15 0.23 -5.84 -29.69
C PRO A 15 -1.22 -5.34 -29.84
N MET A 16 -1.47 -4.63 -30.94
CA MET A 16 -2.71 -3.86 -31.22
C MET A 16 -4.01 -4.68 -31.04
N GLN A 17 -3.97 -5.99 -31.27
CA GLN A 17 -5.10 -6.90 -31.02
C GLN A 17 -5.49 -7.02 -29.53
N LYS A 18 -4.54 -6.98 -28.60
CA LYS A 18 -4.83 -7.03 -27.15
C LYS A 18 -5.46 -5.73 -26.65
N GLN A 19 -5.09 -4.59 -27.24
CA GLN A 19 -5.70 -3.30 -26.90
C GLN A 19 -7.17 -3.22 -27.33
N GLN A 20 -7.49 -3.69 -28.53
CA GLN A 20 -8.88 -3.72 -29.02
C GLN A 20 -9.77 -4.67 -28.20
N ALA A 21 -9.25 -5.83 -27.80
CA ALA A 21 -9.97 -6.77 -26.94
C ALA A 21 -10.22 -6.22 -25.52
N LEU A 22 -9.31 -5.39 -25.01
CA LEU A 22 -9.41 -4.77 -23.70
C LEU A 22 -10.39 -3.58 -23.72
N LEU A 23 -10.36 -2.78 -24.79
CA LEU A 23 -11.32 -1.68 -25.02
C LEU A 23 -12.76 -2.18 -25.22
N SER A 24 -12.96 -3.25 -25.97
CA SER A 24 -14.28 -3.84 -26.18
C SER A 24 -14.84 -4.47 -24.90
N ARG A 25 -14.00 -5.13 -24.09
CA ARG A 25 -14.39 -5.61 -22.75
C ARG A 25 -14.72 -4.47 -21.78
N LEU A 26 -13.96 -3.37 -21.81
CA LEU A 26 -14.26 -2.19 -20.99
C LEU A 26 -15.56 -1.48 -21.43
N CYS A 27 -15.84 -1.36 -22.73
CA CYS A 27 -17.11 -0.82 -23.23
C CYS A 27 -18.31 -1.67 -22.77
N LEU A 28 -18.20 -3.00 -22.86
CA LEU A 28 -19.25 -3.91 -22.43
C LEU A 28 -19.53 -3.79 -20.92
N ILE A 29 -18.49 -3.66 -20.10
CA ILE A 29 -18.62 -3.44 -18.65
C ILE A 29 -19.24 -2.07 -18.37
N LEU A 30 -18.87 -1.03 -19.11
CA LEU A 30 -19.43 0.32 -18.96
C LEU A 30 -20.89 0.41 -19.39
N GLU A 31 -21.29 -0.25 -20.48
CA GLU A 31 -22.69 -0.38 -20.90
C GLU A 31 -23.51 -1.16 -19.86
N HIS A 32 -22.96 -2.26 -19.33
CA HIS A 32 -23.65 -3.02 -18.29
C HIS A 32 -23.79 -2.20 -16.99
N CYS A 33 -22.75 -1.47 -16.60
CA CYS A 33 -22.77 -0.59 -15.42
C CYS A 33 -23.71 0.61 -15.59
N THR A 34 -23.79 1.24 -16.77
CA THR A 34 -24.74 2.33 -17.02
C THR A 34 -26.19 1.83 -17.06
N HIS A 35 -26.43 0.64 -17.61
CA HIS A 35 -27.74 0.00 -17.61
C HIS A 35 -28.18 -0.46 -16.20
N LEU A 36 -27.23 -0.89 -15.35
CA LEU A 36 -27.46 -1.20 -13.95
C LEU A 36 -27.63 0.05 -13.08
N GLN A 37 -26.90 1.15 -13.35
CA GLN A 37 -27.09 2.43 -12.67
C GLN A 37 -28.44 3.05 -13.01
N MET A 38 -28.88 3.00 -14.28
CA MET A 38 -30.22 3.50 -14.65
C MET A 38 -31.35 2.65 -14.06
N ARG A 39 -31.17 1.32 -13.89
CA ARG A 39 -32.15 0.45 -13.22
C ARG A 39 -32.19 0.59 -11.70
N ARG A 40 -31.19 1.21 -11.08
CA ARG A 40 -31.00 1.25 -9.63
C ARG A 40 -31.08 2.66 -9.02
N TRP A 41 -31.51 3.65 -9.79
CA TRP A 41 -32.06 4.86 -9.19
C TRP A 41 -33.32 4.48 -8.40
N PRO A 42 -33.40 4.76 -7.09
CA PRO A 42 -34.69 4.78 -6.44
C PRO A 42 -35.42 5.97 -7.05
N SER A 43 -36.30 5.69 -7.99
CA SER A 43 -37.41 6.55 -8.31
C SER A 43 -38.24 6.69 -7.03
N ILE A 44 -37.88 7.64 -6.17
CA ILE A 44 -38.92 8.39 -5.47
C ILE A 44 -39.51 9.23 -6.59
N PRO A 45 -40.65 8.85 -7.17
CA PRO A 45 -41.15 9.57 -8.32
C PRO A 45 -41.39 11.01 -7.87
N MET A 46 -40.96 11.97 -8.69
CA MET A 46 -41.13 13.43 -8.50
C MET A 46 -42.54 13.81 -7.99
N GLN A 47 -43.51 12.95 -8.30
CA GLN A 47 -44.87 12.86 -7.76
C GLN A 47 -44.98 13.04 -6.24
N HIS A 48 -44.11 12.44 -5.41
CA HIS A 48 -44.20 12.55 -3.94
C HIS A 48 -43.83 13.94 -3.43
N HIS A 49 -42.80 14.56 -4.02
CA HIS A 49 -42.42 15.93 -3.68
C HIS A 49 -43.48 16.94 -4.11
N PHE A 50 -44.11 16.71 -5.27
CA PHE A 50 -45.21 17.55 -5.73
C PHE A 50 -46.43 17.41 -4.80
N LYS A 51 -46.76 16.18 -4.38
CA LYS A 51 -47.86 15.88 -3.46
C LYS A 51 -47.68 16.55 -2.08
N ILE A 52 -46.49 16.44 -1.47
CA ILE A 52 -46.21 17.06 -0.17
C ILE A 52 -46.34 18.60 -0.25
N ARG A 53 -45.86 19.21 -1.33
CA ARG A 53 -45.97 20.67 -1.54
C ARG A 53 -47.41 21.10 -1.81
N SER A 54 -48.18 20.33 -2.57
CA SER A 54 -49.59 20.61 -2.82
C SER A 54 -50.44 20.49 -1.55
N ASP A 55 -50.17 19.47 -0.72
CA ASP A 55 -50.85 19.26 0.56
C ASP A 55 -50.55 20.42 1.53
N MET A 56 -49.29 20.89 1.55
CA MET A 56 -48.87 22.05 2.35
C MET A 56 -49.56 23.35 1.92
N LEU A 57 -49.70 23.59 0.61
CA LEU A 57 -50.43 24.74 0.09
C LEU A 57 -51.94 24.65 0.36
N TRP A 58 -52.51 23.44 0.32
CA TRP A 58 -53.91 23.21 0.64
C TRP A 58 -54.22 23.49 2.12
N VAL A 59 -53.39 22.98 3.03
CA VAL A 59 -53.48 23.27 4.47
C VAL A 59 -53.23 24.76 4.75
N GLY A 60 -52.24 25.35 4.07
CA GLY A 60 -51.95 26.78 4.16
C GLY A 60 -53.13 27.65 3.74
N ARG A 61 -53.82 27.30 2.65
CA ARG A 61 -55.05 27.96 2.21
C ARG A 61 -56.15 27.86 3.27
N PHE A 62 -56.34 26.69 3.90
CA PHE A 62 -57.34 26.49 4.94
C PHE A 62 -57.07 27.37 6.18
N LEU A 63 -55.81 27.49 6.60
CA LEU A 63 -55.39 28.31 7.75
C LEU A 63 -55.57 29.81 7.52
N VAL A 64 -55.24 30.29 6.33
CA VAL A 64 -55.45 31.70 5.93
C VAL A 64 -56.93 32.02 5.85
N ALA A 65 -57.76 31.11 5.31
CA ALA A 65 -59.21 31.30 5.19
C ALA A 65 -59.92 31.42 6.55
N HIS A 66 -59.38 30.82 7.62
CA HIS A 66 -59.91 30.92 8.98
C HIS A 66 -59.22 32.02 9.82
N GLY A 67 -58.41 32.89 9.21
CA GLY A 67 -57.72 34.00 9.89
C GLY A 67 -56.65 33.57 10.90
N LYS A 68 -56.18 32.31 10.83
CA LYS A 68 -55.22 31.74 11.79
C LYS A 68 -53.75 31.93 11.40
N ALA A 69 -53.48 32.32 10.16
CA ALA A 69 -52.13 32.53 9.65
C ALA A 69 -52.13 33.57 8.53
N HIS A 70 -51.00 34.24 8.33
CA HIS A 70 -50.80 35.17 7.21
C HIS A 70 -50.16 34.48 6.01
N GLY A 71 -50.49 34.91 4.79
CA GLY A 71 -49.96 34.29 3.56
C GLY A 71 -48.43 34.28 3.47
N GLY A 72 -47.77 35.29 4.05
CA GLY A 72 -46.31 35.36 4.13
C GLY A 72 -45.69 34.23 4.97
N GLU A 73 -46.36 33.80 6.04
CA GLU A 73 -45.88 32.71 6.91
C GLU A 73 -45.92 31.36 6.18
N ILE A 74 -46.94 31.13 5.35
CA ILE A 74 -47.06 29.92 4.53
C ILE A 74 -45.96 29.85 3.47
N ILE A 75 -45.67 30.98 2.81
CA ILE A 75 -44.61 31.06 1.81
C ILE A 75 -43.24 30.84 2.47
N ALA A 76 -43.00 31.46 3.63
CA ALA A 76 -41.76 31.27 4.38
C ALA A 76 -41.57 29.80 4.81
N ALA A 77 -42.63 29.14 5.29
CA ALA A 77 -42.59 27.73 5.64
C ALA A 77 -42.27 26.83 4.42
N LEU A 78 -42.84 27.14 3.25
CA LEU A 78 -42.58 26.38 2.02
C LEU A 78 -41.12 26.49 1.58
N PHE A 79 -40.54 27.70 1.61
CA PHE A 79 -39.12 27.90 1.33
C PHE A 79 -38.23 27.19 2.35
N ALA A 80 -38.58 27.22 3.65
CA ALA A 80 -37.84 26.52 4.68
C ALA A 80 -37.76 25.00 4.39
N VAL A 81 -38.88 24.36 4.05
CA VAL A 81 -38.92 22.93 3.71
C VAL A 81 -38.07 22.60 2.48
N ILE A 82 -38.12 23.45 1.44
CA ILE A 82 -37.31 23.27 0.23
C ILE A 82 -35.81 23.37 0.54
N LEU A 83 -35.41 24.41 1.26
CA LEU A 83 -34.01 24.64 1.62
C LEU A 83 -33.48 23.53 2.55
N SER A 84 -34.28 23.07 3.51
CA SER A 84 -33.91 21.92 4.37
C SER A 84 -33.73 20.64 3.58
N GLY A 85 -34.59 20.36 2.59
CA GLY A 85 -34.46 19.19 1.72
C GLY A 85 -33.17 19.20 0.88
N LEU A 86 -32.80 20.38 0.36
CA LEU A 86 -31.53 20.56 -0.36
C LEU A 86 -30.31 20.37 0.57
N GLY A 87 -30.37 20.88 1.80
CA GLY A 87 -29.31 20.68 2.80
C GLY A 87 -29.12 19.20 3.17
N LEU A 88 -30.22 18.47 3.36
CA LEU A 88 -30.17 17.04 3.69
C LEU A 88 -29.56 16.20 2.57
N ASN A 89 -29.86 16.51 1.31
CA ASN A 89 -29.27 15.83 0.16
C ASN A 89 -27.75 16.03 0.07
N GLN A 90 -27.28 17.25 0.33
CA GLN A 90 -25.84 17.54 0.37
C GLN A 90 -25.15 16.80 1.53
N ALA A 91 -25.77 16.77 2.72
CA ALA A 91 -25.25 16.01 3.86
C ALA A 91 -25.15 14.51 3.56
N ALA A 92 -26.17 13.94 2.91
CA ALA A 92 -26.16 12.52 2.50
C ALA A 92 -25.03 12.21 1.52
N THR A 93 -24.74 13.10 0.58
CA THR A 93 -23.61 12.95 -0.37
C THR A 93 -22.27 13.02 0.36
N ASN A 94 -22.13 13.91 1.35
CA ASN A 94 -20.91 14.01 2.16
C ASN A 94 -20.67 12.80 3.06
N PHE A 95 -21.74 12.15 3.52
CA PHE A 95 -21.65 10.93 4.33
C PHE A 95 -20.94 9.79 3.58
N TYR A 96 -21.21 9.64 2.28
CA TYR A 96 -20.53 8.65 1.45
C TYR A 96 -19.01 8.91 1.38
N SER A 97 -18.61 10.18 1.19
CA SER A 97 -17.19 10.57 1.16
C SER A 97 -16.50 10.34 2.51
N PHE A 98 -17.20 10.57 3.61
CA PHE A 98 -16.68 10.30 4.96
C PHE A 98 -16.38 8.82 5.16
N GLU A 99 -17.28 7.93 4.72
CA GLU A 99 -17.08 6.49 4.85
C GLU A 99 -15.87 6.00 4.03
N GLN A 100 -15.69 6.51 2.81
CA GLN A 100 -14.49 6.22 2.01
C GLN A 100 -13.21 6.73 2.68
N GLY A 101 -13.26 7.93 3.26
CA GLY A 101 -12.15 8.50 4.04
C GLY A 101 -11.78 7.63 5.24
N ARG A 102 -12.78 7.11 5.96
CA ARG A 102 -12.58 6.21 7.10
C ARG A 102 -11.87 4.91 6.70
N ILE A 103 -12.25 4.30 5.58
CA ILE A 103 -11.61 3.08 5.07
C ILE A 103 -10.16 3.35 4.66
N ALA A 104 -9.90 4.45 3.98
CA ALA A 104 -8.55 4.84 3.58
C ALA A 104 -7.66 5.11 4.81
N ALA A 105 -8.19 5.85 5.79
CA ALA A 105 -7.49 6.13 7.04
C ALA A 105 -7.17 4.83 7.80
N TYR A 106 -8.13 3.90 7.89
CA TYR A 106 -7.90 2.61 8.55
C TYR A 106 -6.71 1.85 7.93
N ARG A 107 -6.63 1.78 6.59
CA ARG A 107 -5.50 1.12 5.90
C ARG A 107 -4.16 1.79 6.18
N LEU A 108 -4.15 3.13 6.22
CA LEU A 108 -2.94 3.89 6.56
C LEU A 108 -2.52 3.63 8.01
N PHE A 109 -3.46 3.68 8.96
CA PHE A 109 -3.19 3.41 10.37
C PHE A 109 -2.77 1.96 10.60
N GLU A 110 -3.34 0.99 9.89
CA GLU A 110 -2.92 -0.40 9.92
C GLU A 110 -1.46 -0.55 9.46
N MET A 111 -1.07 0.12 8.38
CA MET A 111 0.32 0.11 7.90
C MET A 111 1.29 0.78 8.87
N ILE A 112 0.92 1.94 9.43
CA ILE A 112 1.75 2.70 10.38
C ILE A 112 1.91 1.91 11.70
N SER A 113 0.82 1.33 12.23
CA SER A 113 0.87 0.57 13.48
C SER A 113 1.63 -0.75 13.36
N ARG A 114 1.71 -1.33 12.15
CA ARG A 114 2.47 -2.56 11.89
C ARG A 114 4.00 -2.34 11.93
N SER A 115 4.51 -1.12 11.77
CA SER A 115 5.93 -0.89 11.47
C SER A 115 6.90 -0.81 12.67
N SER A 116 6.52 -1.27 13.87
CA SER A 116 7.36 -1.09 15.08
C SER A 116 8.22 -2.29 15.49
N SER A 117 8.30 -3.38 14.71
CA SER A 117 8.92 -4.63 15.22
C SER A 117 10.41 -4.86 14.90
N THR A 118 11.14 -3.99 14.20
CA THR A 118 12.50 -4.40 13.74
C THR A 118 13.55 -3.32 13.44
N THR A 119 13.47 -2.14 14.04
CA THR A 119 14.70 -1.33 14.22
C THR A 119 15.34 -1.77 15.54
N ASN A 120 15.95 -2.97 15.51
CA ASN A 120 16.75 -3.49 16.63
C ASN A 120 18.01 -2.62 16.77
N HIS A 121 17.88 -1.48 17.45
CA HIS A 121 19.02 -0.74 17.97
C HIS A 121 19.65 -1.46 19.18
N ASP A 122 18.98 -2.48 19.74
CA ASP A 122 19.40 -3.22 20.94
C ASP A 122 20.44 -4.33 20.68
N GLY A 123 21.10 -4.30 19.52
CA GLY A 123 22.13 -5.29 19.19
C GLY A 123 23.52 -4.89 19.67
N ILE A 124 24.41 -5.87 19.80
CA ILE A 124 25.80 -5.66 20.19
C ILE A 124 26.60 -5.20 18.96
N SER A 125 27.51 -4.23 19.14
CA SER A 125 28.54 -3.87 18.16
C SER A 125 29.88 -4.42 18.62
N ILE A 126 30.61 -5.11 17.73
CA ILE A 126 31.93 -5.64 18.05
C ILE A 126 32.98 -4.56 17.76
N PRO A 127 33.95 -4.29 18.66
CA PRO A 127 34.94 -3.23 18.46
C PRO A 127 35.93 -3.51 17.32
N SER A 128 36.16 -4.78 16.97
CA SER A 128 37.07 -5.18 15.88
C SER A 128 36.51 -6.40 15.16
N VAL A 129 36.43 -6.31 13.83
CA VAL A 129 35.96 -7.39 12.95
C VAL A 129 37.16 -7.96 12.19
N GLN A 130 37.39 -9.26 12.32
CA GLN A 130 38.37 -9.98 11.50
C GLN A 130 37.77 -10.41 10.17
N GLY A 131 36.47 -10.72 10.15
CA GLY A 131 35.71 -11.07 8.95
C GLY A 131 35.61 -12.58 8.68
N ASN A 132 35.68 -13.41 9.73
CA ASN A 132 35.37 -14.83 9.60
C ASN A 132 33.84 -15.02 9.56
N ILE A 133 33.33 -15.70 8.53
CA ILE A 133 31.89 -15.96 8.39
C ILE A 133 31.66 -17.47 8.45
N GLU A 134 30.67 -17.88 9.24
CA GLU A 134 30.30 -19.29 9.38
C GLU A 134 28.80 -19.50 9.22
N PHE A 135 28.43 -20.48 8.41
CA PHE A 135 27.10 -21.05 8.32
C PHE A 135 27.13 -22.42 8.99
N ARG A 136 26.32 -22.62 10.03
CA ARG A 136 26.24 -23.89 10.75
C ARG A 136 24.84 -24.47 10.63
N ASN A 137 24.73 -25.59 9.92
CA ASN A 137 23.51 -26.37 9.76
C ASN A 137 22.30 -25.54 9.30
N VAL A 138 22.49 -24.65 8.32
CA VAL A 138 21.46 -23.66 7.97
C VAL A 138 20.37 -24.28 7.09
N TYR A 139 19.13 -24.13 7.55
CA TYR A 139 17.92 -24.42 6.77
C TYR A 139 17.19 -23.12 6.46
N PHE A 140 16.76 -22.96 5.22
CA PHE A 140 16.10 -21.74 4.79
C PHE A 140 15.08 -21.98 3.68
N SER A 141 13.89 -21.41 3.87
CA SER A 141 12.82 -21.27 2.87
C SER A 141 12.36 -19.82 2.84
N TYR A 142 12.03 -19.31 1.65
CA TYR A 142 11.40 -17.99 1.56
C TYR A 142 9.97 -18.03 2.10
N LEU A 143 9.55 -17.00 2.86
CA LEU A 143 8.20 -16.88 3.42
C LEU A 143 7.09 -16.93 2.35
N SER A 144 7.39 -16.51 1.12
CA SER A 144 6.46 -16.59 -0.01
C SER A 144 6.22 -18.03 -0.51
N ARG A 145 7.12 -18.97 -0.19
CA ARG A 145 7.11 -20.37 -0.61
C ARG A 145 7.72 -21.28 0.47
N PRO A 146 7.05 -21.44 1.62
CA PRO A 146 7.61 -22.19 2.76
C PRO A 146 7.87 -23.67 2.44
N GLU A 147 7.03 -24.26 1.57
CA GLU A 147 7.09 -25.66 1.16
C GLU A 147 8.36 -26.04 0.37
N ILE A 148 9.08 -25.05 -0.15
CA ILE A 148 10.24 -25.28 -1.01
C ILE A 148 11.51 -24.86 -0.25
N PRO A 149 12.23 -25.81 0.36
CA PRO A 149 13.50 -25.51 1.02
C PRO A 149 14.56 -25.12 -0.02
N ILE A 150 15.22 -23.99 0.22
CA ILE A 150 16.31 -23.47 -0.60
C ILE A 150 17.66 -23.99 -0.10
N LEU A 151 17.87 -23.93 1.23
CA LEU A 151 19.03 -24.50 1.91
C LEU A 151 18.54 -25.59 2.86
N SER A 152 19.22 -26.74 2.87
CA SER A 152 18.89 -27.90 3.71
C SER A 152 20.15 -28.42 4.39
N GLY A 153 20.44 -27.93 5.60
CA GLY A 153 21.65 -28.31 6.34
C GLY A 153 22.94 -27.76 5.74
N PHE A 154 22.92 -26.48 5.33
CA PHE A 154 24.06 -25.84 4.68
C PHE A 154 25.17 -25.49 5.67
N TYR A 155 26.42 -25.83 5.31
CA TYR A 155 27.64 -25.48 6.05
C TYR A 155 28.63 -24.78 5.14
N LEU A 156 29.18 -23.67 5.62
CA LEU A 156 30.21 -22.90 4.92
C LEU A 156 31.03 -22.13 5.94
N THR A 157 32.35 -22.21 5.83
CA THR A 157 33.28 -21.37 6.60
C THR A 157 34.09 -20.54 5.61
N VAL A 158 33.99 -19.22 5.73
CA VAL A 158 34.77 -18.25 4.98
C VAL A 158 35.78 -17.64 5.94
N PRO A 159 37.07 -18.02 5.84
CA PRO A 159 38.09 -17.44 6.71
C PRO A 159 38.31 -15.97 6.39
N ALA A 160 38.64 -15.20 7.43
CA ALA A 160 39.01 -13.80 7.32
C ALA A 160 40.07 -13.57 6.24
N LYS A 161 39.90 -12.47 5.49
CA LYS A 161 40.84 -12.00 4.45
C LYS A 161 41.08 -12.99 3.29
N LYS A 162 40.22 -14.01 3.12
CA LYS A 162 40.27 -14.92 1.98
C LYS A 162 39.11 -14.70 1.04
N ALA A 163 39.37 -14.82 -0.26
CA ALA A 163 38.34 -14.84 -1.28
C ALA A 163 37.78 -16.26 -1.42
N VAL A 164 36.47 -16.41 -1.33
CA VAL A 164 35.76 -17.68 -1.54
C VAL A 164 34.80 -17.50 -2.72
N ALA A 165 34.88 -18.41 -3.69
CA ALA A 165 33.99 -18.45 -4.83
C ALA A 165 32.95 -19.56 -4.64
N LEU A 166 31.67 -19.19 -4.75
CA LEU A 166 30.57 -20.14 -4.65
C LEU A 166 30.09 -20.55 -6.04
N VAL A 167 30.30 -21.82 -6.40
CA VAL A 167 29.96 -22.37 -7.72
C VAL A 167 28.89 -23.44 -7.57
N GLY A 168 27.95 -23.51 -8.52
CA GLY A 168 26.90 -24.52 -8.52
C GLY A 168 25.87 -24.29 -9.63
N ARG A 169 24.93 -25.21 -9.79
CA ARG A 169 23.86 -25.14 -10.81
C ARG A 169 22.90 -23.97 -10.59
N ASN A 170 22.31 -23.42 -11.65
CA ASN A 170 21.25 -22.41 -11.51
C ASN A 170 20.13 -22.92 -10.60
N GLY A 171 19.67 -22.08 -9.67
CA GLY A 171 18.67 -22.44 -8.67
C GLY A 171 19.19 -23.15 -7.41
N SER A 172 20.49 -23.42 -7.27
CA SER A 172 21.06 -24.10 -6.10
C SER A 172 21.15 -23.26 -4.81
N GLY A 173 20.43 -22.13 -4.72
CA GLY A 173 20.42 -21.27 -3.53
C GLY A 173 21.64 -20.35 -3.32
N LYS A 174 22.57 -20.25 -4.30
CA LYS A 174 23.76 -19.40 -4.20
C LYS A 174 23.46 -17.94 -3.85
N SER A 175 22.53 -17.35 -4.59
CA SER A 175 22.08 -15.96 -4.39
C SER A 175 21.30 -15.77 -3.10
N SER A 176 20.88 -16.84 -2.42
CA SER A 176 20.17 -16.79 -1.14
C SER A 176 21.09 -16.71 0.07
N ILE A 177 22.40 -16.95 -0.10
CA ILE A 177 23.39 -16.81 0.98
C ILE A 177 23.57 -15.34 1.35
N ILE A 178 23.70 -14.46 0.36
CA ILE A 178 23.92 -13.01 0.58
C ILE A 178 22.80 -12.39 1.43
N PRO A 179 21.49 -12.58 1.11
CA PRO A 179 20.41 -12.08 1.95
C PRO A 179 20.38 -12.62 3.38
N LEU A 180 20.90 -13.83 3.62
CA LEU A 180 21.05 -14.38 4.98
C LEU A 180 22.19 -13.72 5.73
N MET A 181 23.32 -13.44 5.06
CA MET A 181 24.46 -12.72 5.66
C MET A 181 24.09 -11.28 6.04
N GLU A 182 23.38 -10.58 5.16
CA GLU A 182 22.93 -9.19 5.38
C GLU A 182 21.69 -9.10 6.29
N ARG A 183 21.24 -10.25 6.82
CA ARG A 183 20.07 -10.41 7.68
C ARG A 183 18.82 -9.75 7.09
N PHE A 184 18.64 -9.89 5.77
CA PHE A 184 17.34 -9.61 5.12
C PHE A 184 16.33 -10.72 5.41
N TYR A 185 16.83 -11.93 5.68
CA TYR A 185 16.03 -13.05 6.18
C TYR A 185 16.78 -13.73 7.32
N ASP A 186 16.03 -14.29 8.26
CA ASP A 186 16.58 -15.19 9.26
C ASP A 186 16.47 -16.64 8.76
N PRO A 187 17.48 -17.49 9.06
CA PRO A 187 17.37 -18.91 8.78
C PRO A 187 16.27 -19.55 9.64
N THR A 188 15.59 -20.55 9.08
CA THR A 188 14.54 -21.32 9.75
C THR A 188 15.13 -22.19 10.86
N LEU A 189 16.27 -22.82 10.59
CA LEU A 189 17.08 -23.56 11.57
C LEU A 189 18.56 -23.32 11.31
N GLY A 190 19.38 -23.52 12.35
CA GLY A 190 20.81 -23.24 12.31
C GLY A 190 21.13 -21.78 12.56
N GLU A 191 22.39 -21.42 12.34
CA GLU A 191 22.91 -20.10 12.67
C GLU A 191 23.94 -19.62 11.65
N VAL A 192 24.02 -18.30 11.54
CA VAL A 192 25.04 -17.58 10.76
C VAL A 192 25.84 -16.75 11.75
N LEU A 193 27.16 -16.90 11.72
CA LEU A 193 28.07 -16.24 12.65
C LEU A 193 29.05 -15.35 11.92
N LEU A 194 29.38 -14.23 12.55
CA LEU A 194 30.48 -13.32 12.20
C LEU A 194 31.48 -13.33 13.36
N ASP A 195 32.71 -13.77 13.11
CA ASP A 195 33.78 -13.89 14.11
C ASP A 195 33.39 -14.69 15.37
N GLY A 196 32.51 -15.69 15.19
CA GLY A 196 32.00 -16.54 16.26
C GLY A 196 30.76 -16.02 16.96
N GLU A 197 30.32 -14.79 16.67
CA GLU A 197 29.09 -14.19 17.20
C GLU A 197 27.92 -14.36 16.23
N ASN A 198 26.75 -14.73 16.74
CA ASN A 198 25.57 -14.91 15.91
C ASN A 198 25.06 -13.55 15.39
N ILE A 199 24.87 -13.43 14.08
CA ILE A 199 24.46 -12.16 13.44
C ILE A 199 23.09 -11.65 13.94
N LYS A 200 22.27 -12.50 14.55
CA LYS A 200 21.00 -12.12 15.18
C LYS A 200 21.17 -11.23 16.40
N ASN A 201 22.29 -11.37 17.11
CA ASN A 201 22.63 -10.60 18.31
C ASN A 201 23.28 -9.26 17.99
N LEU A 202 23.73 -9.07 16.74
CA LEU A 202 24.42 -7.87 16.32
C LEU A 202 23.44 -6.76 15.94
N GLN A 203 23.84 -5.51 16.16
CA GLN A 203 23.07 -4.36 15.68
C GLN A 203 23.05 -4.37 14.15
N LEU A 204 21.85 -4.28 13.56
CA LEU A 204 21.65 -4.48 12.13
C LEU A 204 22.36 -3.41 11.27
N GLU A 205 22.29 -2.15 11.69
CA GLU A 205 22.95 -1.02 11.02
C GLU A 205 24.47 -1.20 11.05
N TRP A 206 25.03 -1.57 12.20
CA TRP A 206 26.44 -1.86 12.36
C TRP A 206 26.87 -3.05 11.50
N LEU A 207 26.16 -4.17 11.53
CA LEU A 207 26.46 -5.35 10.69
C LEU A 207 26.52 -4.97 9.20
N ARG A 208 25.54 -4.23 8.69
CA ARG A 208 25.47 -3.82 7.29
C ARG A 208 26.56 -2.81 6.92
N SER A 209 27.03 -1.99 7.86
CA SER A 209 28.17 -1.09 7.64
C SER A 209 29.49 -1.83 7.39
N GLN A 210 29.60 -3.08 7.84
CA GLN A 210 30.81 -3.90 7.66
C GLN A 210 30.79 -4.70 6.34
N ILE A 211 29.66 -4.72 5.62
CA ILE A 211 29.47 -5.53 4.42
C ILE A 211 29.30 -4.61 3.20
N GLY A 212 30.16 -4.79 2.19
CA GLY A 212 30.00 -4.18 0.87
C GLY A 212 29.37 -5.17 -0.11
N LEU A 213 28.20 -4.84 -0.66
CA LEU A 213 27.53 -5.66 -1.68
C LEU A 213 27.63 -5.00 -3.06
N VAL A 214 27.99 -5.80 -4.06
CA VAL A 214 27.89 -5.43 -5.48
C VAL A 214 26.85 -6.34 -6.13
N THR A 215 25.74 -5.76 -6.57
CA THR A 215 24.66 -6.49 -7.24
C THR A 215 24.96 -6.67 -8.73
N GLN A 216 24.41 -7.73 -9.33
CA GLN A 216 24.54 -7.99 -10.77
C GLN A 216 23.92 -6.88 -11.62
N GLU A 217 22.76 -6.36 -11.19
CA GLU A 217 22.12 -5.17 -11.75
C GLU A 217 22.24 -4.05 -10.71
N PRO A 218 23.12 -3.05 -10.92
CA PRO A 218 23.30 -1.97 -9.96
C PRO A 218 22.07 -1.06 -9.96
N ALA A 219 21.50 -0.82 -8.78
CA ALA A 219 20.44 0.16 -8.60
C ALA A 219 21.07 1.54 -8.34
N LEU A 220 20.89 2.47 -9.29
CA LEU A 220 21.31 3.86 -9.13
C LEU A 220 20.12 4.73 -8.74
N LEU A 221 20.32 5.64 -7.80
CA LEU A 221 19.35 6.67 -7.46
C LEU A 221 19.30 7.71 -8.58
N SER A 222 18.14 8.36 -8.74
CA SER A 222 17.95 9.50 -9.67
C SER A 222 18.65 10.78 -9.19
N LEU A 223 19.97 10.66 -8.93
CA LEU A 223 20.88 11.67 -8.44
C LEU A 223 22.08 11.77 -9.40
N SER A 224 22.98 12.72 -9.17
CA SER A 224 24.23 12.80 -9.92
C SER A 224 25.14 11.58 -9.64
N ILE A 225 26.12 11.36 -10.52
CA ILE A 225 27.13 10.30 -10.34
C ILE A 225 27.88 10.49 -9.01
N LYS A 226 28.25 11.74 -8.69
CA LYS A 226 28.96 12.08 -7.45
C LYS A 226 28.15 11.71 -6.21
N GLU A 227 26.85 12.03 -6.21
CA GLU A 227 25.96 11.74 -5.09
C GLU A 227 25.72 10.24 -4.91
N ASN A 228 25.59 9.48 -6.01
CA ASN A 228 25.49 8.02 -5.94
C ASN A 228 26.77 7.38 -5.34
N ILE A 229 27.96 7.89 -5.68
CA ILE A 229 29.22 7.42 -5.08
C ILE A 229 29.30 7.81 -3.60
N ALA A 230 28.96 9.06 -3.27
CA ALA A 230 28.97 9.55 -1.90
C ALA A 230 27.99 8.79 -0.99
N TYR A 231 26.86 8.32 -1.54
CA TYR A 231 25.85 7.56 -0.80
C TYR A 231 26.39 6.26 -0.20
N GLY A 232 27.42 5.64 -0.80
CA GLY A 232 28.03 4.41 -0.30
C GLY A 232 28.83 4.59 1.00
N ARG A 233 29.19 5.82 1.36
CA ARG A 233 29.91 6.13 2.60
C ARG A 233 28.93 6.80 3.57
N SER A 234 28.56 6.09 4.64
CA SER A 234 27.78 6.69 5.71
C SER A 234 28.57 7.85 6.32
N ALA A 235 27.98 9.04 6.38
CA ALA A 235 28.57 10.28 6.91
C ALA A 235 28.70 10.26 8.44
N ALA A 236 29.29 9.19 9.00
CA ALA A 236 29.53 9.02 10.44
C ALA A 236 31.01 9.22 10.82
N SER A 237 31.80 9.87 9.97
CA SER A 237 33.18 10.21 10.27
C SER A 237 33.57 11.52 9.56
N ASP A 238 33.06 12.63 10.10
CA ASP A 238 33.79 13.91 10.11
C ASP A 238 34.28 14.14 11.55
#